data_AF-A0A848MX75-F1
#
_entry.id   AF-A0A848MX75-F1
#
_cell.length_a   1.000
_cell.length_b   1.000
_cell.length_c   1.000
_cell.angle_alpha   90.00
_cell.angle_beta   90.00
_cell.angle_gamma   90.00
#
_symmetry.space_group_name_H-M   'P 1'
#
loop_
_entity.id
_entity.type
_entity.pdbx_description
1 polymer ?
#
loop_
_entity_poly.entity_id
_entity_poly.type
_entity_poly.pdbx_seq_one_letter_code
_entity_poly.pdbx_strand_id
1 'polypeptide(L)' 'MEKDKSLIIWNKDGSTMKFEKVTNFQWTWQNDTITFEYFGVSTQLKRNAIFFIKNIAGYALEQEETE' A
#
# COMPACT_ATOMS: atom_id res chain seq x y z
N MET A 1 -0.98 -15.25 -13.43
CA MET A 1 -0.25 -14.01 -13.09
C MET A 1 -1.00 -13.40 -11.92
N GLU A 2 -0.31 -13.01 -10.86
CA GLU A 2 -0.95 -12.25 -9.79
C GLU A 2 -1.46 -10.94 -10.39
N LYS A 3 -2.74 -10.65 -10.21
CA LYS A 3 -3.38 -9.46 -10.77
C LYS A 3 -2.77 -8.22 -10.11
N ASP A 4 -2.49 -7.18 -10.91
CA ASP A 4 -2.03 -5.90 -10.39
C ASP A 4 -3.07 -5.38 -9.37
N LYS A 5 -2.68 -5.21 -8.10
CA LYS A 5 -3.54 -4.67 -7.04
C LYS A 5 -3.29 -3.19 -6.84
N SER A 6 -4.31 -2.44 -6.46
CA SER A 6 -4.16 -1.08 -5.95
C SER A 6 -4.18 -1.03 -4.42
N LEU A 7 -3.57 0.00 -3.84
CA LEU A 7 -3.61 0.28 -2.40
C LEU A 7 -3.95 1.75 -2.19
N ILE A 8 -4.93 1.99 -1.33
CA ILE A 8 -5.25 3.32 -0.82
C ILE A 8 -4.73 3.43 0.61
N ILE A 9 -4.08 4.55 0.93
CA ILE A 9 -3.71 4.92 2.30
C ILE A 9 -4.33 6.27 2.63
N TRP A 10 -5.04 6.34 3.76
CA TRP A 10 -5.56 7.58 4.32
C TRP A 10 -4.61 8.09 5.40
N ASN A 11 -4.17 9.33 5.27
CA ASN A 11 -3.37 10.01 6.28
C ASN A 11 -4.26 10.63 7.35
N LYS A 12 -3.68 10.94 8.52
CA LYS A 12 -4.42 11.55 9.64
C LYS A 12 -4.92 12.96 9.36
N ASP A 13 -4.32 13.65 8.40
CA ASP A 13 -4.74 14.98 7.94
C ASP A 13 -5.88 14.93 6.91
N GLY A 14 -6.38 13.73 6.58
CA GLY A 14 -7.43 13.53 5.57
C GLY A 14 -6.92 13.44 4.14
N SER A 15 -5.62 13.67 3.89
CA SER A 15 -5.04 13.43 2.57
C SER A 15 -5.03 11.94 2.24
N THR A 16 -5.08 11.62 0.95
CA THR A 16 -5.15 10.24 0.45
C THR A 16 -4.00 9.98 -0.50
N MET A 17 -3.37 8.81 -0.38
CA MET A 17 -2.34 8.31 -1.28
C MET A 17 -2.86 7.07 -2.02
N LYS A 18 -2.61 6.99 -3.33
CA LYS A 18 -2.93 5.83 -4.16
C LYS A 18 -1.64 5.24 -4.72
N PHE A 19 -1.50 3.93 -4.56
CA PHE A 19 -0.43 3.14 -5.16
C PHE A 19 -1.05 2.12 -6.12
N GLU A 20 -0.52 2.10 -7.34
CA GLU A 20 -0.92 1.15 -8.38
C GLU A 20 0.11 0.03 -8.49
N LYS A 21 -0.33 -1.13 -8.97
CA LYS A 21 0.53 -2.31 -9.20
C LYS A 21 1.35 -2.69 -7.97
N VAL A 22 0.67 -2.71 -6.84
CA VAL A 22 1.25 -3.07 -5.55
C VAL A 22 1.54 -4.57 -5.52
N THR A 23 2.77 -4.91 -5.17
CA THR A 23 3.20 -6.30 -5.00
C THR A 23 3.85 -6.49 -3.63
N ASN A 24 3.98 -7.74 -3.20
CA ASN A 24 4.66 -8.09 -1.94
C ASN A 24 4.08 -7.35 -0.72
N PHE A 25 2.76 -7.14 -0.69
CA PHE A 25 2.09 -6.51 0.45
C PHE A 25 2.16 -7.43 1.68
N GLN A 26 2.64 -6.89 2.79
CA GLN A 26 2.76 -7.59 4.07
C GLN A 26 2.32 -6.69 5.21
N TRP A 27 1.51 -7.24 6.12
CA TRP A 27 1.26 -6.63 7.42
C TRP A 27 2.09 -7.33 8.49
N THR A 28 2.93 -6.57 9.18
CA THR A 28 3.79 -7.09 10.25
C THR A 28 3.26 -6.63 11.60
N TRP A 29 2.60 -7.55 12.32
CA TRP A 29 1.98 -7.26 13.62
C TRP A 29 2.99 -6.78 14.69
N GLN A 30 4.19 -7.37 14.74
CA GLN A 30 5.22 -7.05 15.74
C GLN A 30 5.68 -5.59 15.70
N ASN A 31 5.79 -5.02 14.49
CA ASN A 31 6.23 -3.65 14.27
C ASN A 31 5.06 -2.69 13.99
N ASP A 32 3.84 -3.24 13.91
CA ASP A 32 2.62 -2.54 13.48
C ASP A 32 2.84 -1.72 12.20
N THR A 33 3.32 -2.41 11.17
CA THR A 33 3.68 -1.80 9.86
C THR A 33 3.02 -2.53 8.70
N ILE A 34 2.75 -1.80 7.63
CA ILE A 34 2.52 -2.37 6.30
C ILE A 34 3.73 -2.08 5.42
N THR A 35 4.15 -3.09 4.68
CA THR A 35 5.27 -3.03 3.74
C THR A 35 4.80 -3.50 2.38
N PHE A 36 5.20 -2.82 1.32
CA PHE A 36 4.85 -3.21 -0.04
C PHE A 36 5.79 -2.59 -1.08
N GLU A 37 5.81 -3.17 -2.27
CA GLU A 37 6.54 -2.63 -3.41
C GLU A 37 5.61 -1.93 -4.39
N TYR A 38 6.09 -0.87 -5.04
CA TYR A 38 5.38 -0.17 -6.11
C TYR A 38 6.36 0.43 -7.13
N PHE A 39 5.85 0.78 -8.31
CA PHE A 39 6.60 1.51 -9.32
C PHE A 39 6.21 3.00 -9.31
N GLY A 40 7.14 3.87 -8.93
CA GLY A 40 6.90 5.30 -8.84
C GLY A 40 6.92 5.96 -10.22
N VAL A 41 5.74 6.28 -10.77
CA VAL A 41 5.58 6.83 -12.14
C VAL A 41 6.39 8.10 -12.38
N SER A 42 6.45 9.02 -11.42
CA SER A 42 7.23 10.26 -11.56
C SER A 42 8.74 10.03 -11.52
N THR A 43 9.18 8.99 -10.82
CA THR A 43 10.61 8.69 -10.62
C THR A 43 11.14 7.61 -11.54
N GLN A 44 10.27 6.85 -12.20
CA GLN A 44 10.61 5.67 -13.00
C GLN A 44 11.45 4.63 -12.24
N LEU A 45 11.21 4.51 -10.93
CA LEU A 45 11.95 3.63 -10.03
C LEU A 45 11.00 2.74 -9.22
N LYS A 46 11.40 1.48 -9.04
CA LYS A 46 10.76 0.58 -8.09
C LYS A 46 11.18 0.95 -6.67
N ARG A 47 10.22 0.96 -5.74
CA ARG A 47 10.46 1.30 -4.34
C ARG A 47 9.81 0.27 -3.43
N ASN A 48 10.45 0.04 -2.30
CA ASN A 48 9.87 -0.65 -1.16
C ASN A 48 9.43 0.42 -0.14
N ALA A 49 8.14 0.47 0.14
CA ALA A 49 7.52 1.41 1.06
C ALA A 49 7.19 0.74 2.39
N ILE A 50 7.39 1.47 3.48
CA ILE A 50 7.05 1.05 4.84
C ILE A 50 6.20 2.15 5.48
N PHE A 51 5.02 1.80 5.97
CA PHE A 51 4.16 2.69 6.75
C PHE A 51 3.90 2.08 8.12
N PHE A 52 4.07 2.90 9.16
CA PHE A 52 3.62 2.54 10.52
C PHE A 52 2.13 2.79 10.62
N ILE A 53 1.36 1.77 11.02
CA ILE A 53 -0.11 1.85 11.12
C ILE A 53 -0.52 2.95 12.08
N LYS A 54 0.16 3.09 13.23
CA LYS A 54 -0.04 4.20 14.17
C LYS A 54 0.07 5.60 13.58
N ASN A 55 0.69 5.77 12.41
CA ASN A 55 0.91 7.07 11.76
C ASN A 55 -0.05 7.35 10.59
N ILE A 56 -0.85 6.37 10.18
CA ILE A 56 -1.88 6.54 9.15
C ILE A 56 -3.27 6.42 9.80
N ALA A 57 -4.30 6.90 9.11
CA ALA A 57 -5.69 6.74 9.55
C ALA A 57 -6.25 5.37 9.15
N GLY A 58 -5.77 4.82 8.03
CA GLY A 58 -6.13 3.49 7.56
C GLY A 58 -5.55 3.17 6.19
N TYR A 59 -5.81 1.97 5.70
CA TYR A 59 -5.47 1.54 4.35
C TYR A 59 -6.53 0.58 3.79
N ALA A 60 -6.61 0.46 2.47
CA ALA A 60 -7.43 -0.52 1.77
C ALA A 60 -6.65 -1.12 0.60
N LEU A 61 -6.32 -2.40 0.70
CA LEU A 61 -5.73 -3.17 -0.39
C LEU A 61 -6.85 -3.71 -1.27
N GLU A 62 -6.72 -3.57 -2.58
CA GLU A 62 -7.66 -4.13 -3.56
C GLU A 62 -7.79 -5.65 -3.36
N GLN A 63 -9.03 -6.10 -3.29
CA GLN A 63 -9.39 -7.50 -3.21
C GLN A 63 -10.03 -7.90 -4.54
N GLU A 64 -9.76 -9.13 -4.97
CA GLU A 64 -10.50 -9.71 -6.08
C GLU A 64 -11.95 -9.89 -5.63
N GLU A 65 -12.89 -9.52 -6.50
CA GLU A 65 -14.30 -9.74 -6.26
C GLU A 65 -14.56 -11.25 -6.28
N THR A 66 -14.83 -11.83 -5.12
CA THR A 66 -15.36 -13.19 -5.04
C THR A 66 -16.87 -13.13 -5.25
N GLU A 67 -17.32 -13.62 -6.42
CA GLU A 67 -18.75 -13.89 -6.72
C GLU A 67 -19.36 -14.93 -5.77
#